data_AF-A0A820NQ91-F1
#
_entry.id   AF-A0A820NQ91-F1
#
_cell.length_a   1.000
_cell.length_b   1.000
_cell.length_c   1.000
_cell.angle_alpha   90.00
_cell.angle_beta   90.00
_cell.angle_gamma   90.00
#
_symmetry.space_group_name_H-M   'P 1'
#
loop_
_entity.id
_entity.type
_entity.pdbx_description
1 polymer ?
#
loop_
_entity_poly.entity_id
_entity_poly.type
_entity_poly.pdbx_seq_one_letter_code
_entity_poly.pdbx_strand_id
1 'polypeptide(L)'
;MVIGEATYDVSNRWLSLWSAKSHEEQRSWTNMYVYLGLTLGTLVISLLRAQYYFYLILSGSNSLQNSMLKGLLYTSLRFFESNPSGRILNRASKDQQVIDELLPMTLFDAIQCLSMTIGSLVIIGIINPWVLLILIPILPSFWYLRRFYLRSSRQIKRLESVTRSPVYALFSSSLNGGLSTIRAFNV
;
A
#
# COMPACT_ATOMS: atom_id res chain seq x y z
N MET A 1 2.48 -1.89 13.50
CA MET A 1 1.15 -1.58 12.94
C MET A 1 0.04 -2.22 13.75
N VAL A 2 0.05 -3.53 13.97
CA VAL A 2 -0.97 -4.26 14.77
C VAL A 2 -1.23 -3.65 16.16
N ILE A 3 -0.19 -3.26 16.90
CA ILE A 3 -0.32 -2.64 18.24
C ILE A 3 -1.10 -1.32 18.20
N GLY A 4 -0.91 -0.52 17.13
CA GLY A 4 -1.62 0.76 16.98
C GLY A 4 -3.10 0.55 16.73
N GLU A 5 -3.45 -0.36 15.82
CA GLU A 5 -4.85 -0.74 15.58
C GLU A 5 -5.50 -1.34 16.81
N ALA A 6 -4.80 -2.23 17.52
CA ALA A 6 -5.32 -2.83 18.76
C ALA A 6 -5.61 -1.76 19.84
N THR A 7 -4.77 -0.73 19.96
CA THR A 7 -5.00 0.35 20.93
C THR A 7 -6.21 1.20 20.53
N TYR A 8 -6.35 1.51 19.24
CA TYR A 8 -7.52 2.20 18.69
C TYR A 8 -8.82 1.41 18.93
N ASP A 9 -8.80 0.12 18.64
CA ASP A 9 -9.91 -0.81 18.86
C ASP A 9 -10.31 -0.91 20.34
N VAL A 10 -9.32 -0.95 21.24
CA VAL A 10 -9.56 -0.94 22.70
C VAL A 10 -10.19 0.38 23.15
N SER A 11 -9.72 1.52 22.63
CA SER A 11 -10.30 2.83 22.94
C SER A 11 -11.76 2.94 22.47
N ASN A 12 -12.06 2.48 21.25
CA ASN A 12 -13.42 2.41 20.71
C ASN A 12 -14.31 1.47 21.51
N ARG A 13 -13.80 0.30 21.90
CA ARG A 13 -14.53 -0.64 22.74
C ARG A 13 -14.85 -0.03 24.10
N TRP A 14 -13.88 0.63 24.72
CA TRP A 14 -14.11 1.34 25.99
C TRP A 14 -15.22 2.39 25.86
N LEU A 15 -15.22 3.17 24.78
CA LEU A 15 -16.27 4.15 24.49
C LEU A 15 -17.65 3.48 24.36
N SER A 16 -17.73 2.33 23.67
CA SER A 16 -18.99 1.58 23.54
C SER A 16 -19.52 1.03 24.87
N LEU A 17 -18.63 0.61 25.78
CA LEU A 17 -19.01 0.17 27.12
C LEU A 17 -19.44 1.35 27.99
N TRP A 18 -18.77 2.49 27.86
CA TRP A 18 -19.11 3.70 28.59
C TRP A 18 -20.48 4.25 28.16
N SER A 19 -20.79 4.27 26.85
CA SER A 19 -22.08 4.73 26.35
C SER A 19 -23.26 3.83 26.74
N ALA A 20 -23.01 2.55 27.06
CA ALA A 20 -24.03 1.61 27.51
C ALA A 20 -24.35 1.72 29.02
N LYS A 21 -23.59 2.49 29.81
CA LYS A 21 -23.83 2.67 31.26
C LYS A 21 -24.97 3.65 31.55
N SER A 22 -25.53 3.58 32.76
CA SER A 22 -26.54 4.53 33.26
C SER A 22 -26.05 5.98 33.24
N HIS A 23 -26.95 6.95 33.04
CA HIS A 23 -26.63 8.38 32.92
C HIS A 23 -25.86 8.95 34.13
N GLU A 24 -26.08 8.42 35.34
CA GLU A 24 -25.33 8.86 36.52
C GLU A 24 -23.88 8.38 36.50
N GLU A 25 -23.62 7.14 36.09
CA GLU A 25 -22.26 6.60 35.93
C GLU A 25 -21.53 7.24 34.72
N GLN A 26 -22.27 7.64 33.69
CA GLN A 26 -21.71 8.36 32.55
C GLN A 26 -21.11 9.70 32.97
N ARG A 27 -21.74 10.40 33.93
CA ARG A 27 -21.31 11.73 34.41
C ARG A 27 -20.11 11.66 35.38
N SER A 28 -19.67 10.47 35.76
CA SER A 28 -18.49 10.31 36.61
C SER A 28 -17.22 10.81 35.93
N TRP A 29 -16.53 11.75 36.57
CA TRP A 29 -15.26 12.32 36.11
C TRP A 29 -14.18 11.26 35.86
N THR A 30 -14.20 10.15 36.61
CA THR A 30 -13.23 9.05 36.47
C THR A 30 -13.29 8.41 35.08
N ASN A 31 -14.49 8.18 34.54
CA ASN A 31 -14.66 7.57 33.20
C ASN A 31 -14.17 8.51 32.09
N MET A 32 -14.38 9.82 32.26
CA MET A 32 -13.90 10.85 31.35
C MET A 32 -12.36 10.91 31.33
N TYR A 33 -11.70 10.88 32.49
CA TYR A 33 -10.23 10.87 32.56
C TYR A 33 -9.62 9.60 31.98
N VAL A 34 -10.23 8.43 32.19
CA VAL A 34 -9.77 7.16 31.60
C VAL A 34 -9.87 7.20 30.08
N TYR A 35 -10.99 7.65 29.52
CA TYR A 35 -11.14 7.78 28.07
C TYR A 35 -10.17 8.80 27.47
N LEU A 36 -9.96 9.94 28.14
CA LEU A 36 -9.00 10.95 27.72
C LEU A 36 -7.55 10.40 27.74
N GLY A 37 -7.18 9.62 28.76
CA GLY A 37 -5.89 8.94 28.82
C GLY A 37 -5.70 7.92 27.69
N LEU A 38 -6.73 7.12 27.40
CA LEU A 38 -6.69 6.13 26.30
C LEU A 38 -6.58 6.78 24.93
N THR A 39 -7.31 7.88 24.68
CA THR A 39 -7.26 8.59 23.40
C THR A 39 -5.91 9.29 23.20
N LEU A 40 -5.37 9.95 24.24
CA LEU A 40 -4.02 10.52 24.20
C LEU A 40 -2.95 9.44 23.99
N GLY A 41 -3.05 8.31 24.67
CA GLY A 41 -2.14 7.17 24.47
C GLY A 41 -2.17 6.64 23.04
N THR A 42 -3.38 6.51 22.46
CA THR A 42 -3.56 6.09 21.05
C THR A 42 -2.92 7.08 20.08
N LEU A 43 -3.04 8.38 20.35
CA LEU A 43 -2.42 9.44 19.54
C LEU A 43 -0.89 9.34 19.58
N VAL A 44 -0.29 9.20 20.77
CA VAL A 44 1.17 9.06 20.92
C VAL A 44 1.68 7.80 20.20
N ILE A 45 1.02 6.67 20.39
CA ILE A 45 1.37 5.41 19.70
C ILE A 45 1.26 5.57 18.18
N SER A 46 0.24 6.30 17.70
CA SER A 46 0.05 6.55 16.27
C SER A 46 1.17 7.39 15.66
N LEU A 47 1.67 8.39 16.38
CA LEU A 47 2.82 9.20 15.95
C LEU A 47 4.11 8.38 15.93
N LEU A 48 4.39 7.63 16.98
CA LEU A 48 5.56 6.74 17.04
C LEU A 48 5.53 5.70 15.92
N ARG A 49 4.35 5.16 15.62
CA ARG A 49 4.12 4.23 14.50
C ARG A 49 4.47 4.88 13.16
N ALA A 50 4.01 6.11 12.92
CA ALA A 50 4.28 6.82 11.67
C ALA A 50 5.78 7.04 11.47
N GLN A 51 6.48 7.48 12.52
CA GLN A 51 7.93 7.69 12.49
C GLN A 51 8.70 6.38 12.25
N TYR A 52 8.33 5.31 12.95
CA TYR A 52 8.96 4.01 12.77
C TYR A 52 8.74 3.45 11.36
N TYR A 53 7.52 3.60 10.81
CA TYR A 53 7.23 3.16 9.44
C TYR A 53 8.06 3.92 8.41
N PHE A 54 8.16 5.25 8.56
CA PHE A 54 8.98 6.08 7.69
C PHE A 54 10.45 5.66 7.73
N TYR A 55 11.00 5.42 8.93
CA TYR A 55 12.37 4.92 9.09
C TYR A 55 12.60 3.57 8.38
N LEU A 56 11.67 2.60 8.53
CA LEU A 56 11.78 1.29 7.89
C LEU A 56 11.81 1.40 6.36
N ILE A 57 10.91 2.21 5.79
CA ILE A 57 10.83 2.41 4.35
C ILE A 57 12.11 3.05 3.82
N LEU A 58 12.58 4.12 4.46
CA LEU A 58 13.82 4.79 4.05
C LEU A 58 15.03 3.86 4.14
N SER A 59 15.14 3.10 5.23
CA SER A 59 16.23 2.13 5.40
C SER A 59 16.18 1.03 4.34
N GLY A 60 14.99 0.49 4.07
CA GLY A 60 14.77 -0.54 3.06
C GLY A 60 15.09 -0.04 1.65
N SER A 61 14.64 1.16 1.29
CA SER A 61 14.93 1.76 -0.01
C SER A 61 16.43 1.98 -0.22
N ASN A 62 17.12 2.57 0.75
CA ASN A 62 18.57 2.77 0.69
C ASN A 62 19.33 1.43 0.58
N SER A 63 18.86 0.40 1.30
CA SER A 63 19.46 -0.95 1.23
C SER A 63 19.33 -1.57 -0.17
N LEU A 64 18.15 -1.44 -0.80
CA LEU A 64 17.90 -1.93 -2.16
C LEU A 64 18.73 -1.16 -3.20
N GLN A 65 18.80 0.17 -3.07
CA GLN A 65 19.62 1.01 -3.95
C GLN A 65 21.10 0.64 -3.84
N ASN A 66 21.61 0.50 -2.63
CA ASN A 66 23.00 0.10 -2.39
C ASN A 66 23.30 -1.29 -2.94
N SER A 67 22.36 -2.23 -2.80
CA SER A 67 22.50 -3.59 -3.35
C SER A 67 22.54 -3.58 -4.88
N MET A 68 21.70 -2.76 -5.51
CA MET A 68 21.70 -2.57 -6.96
C MET A 68 23.00 -1.94 -7.46
N LEU A 69 23.46 -0.86 -6.81
CA LEU A 69 24.73 -0.19 -7.14
C LEU A 69 25.91 -1.14 -6.98
N LYS A 70 25.95 -1.90 -5.87
CA LYS A 70 26.96 -2.94 -5.65
C LYS A 70 26.95 -3.97 -6.78
N GLY A 71 25.78 -4.46 -7.18
CA GLY A 71 25.65 -5.38 -8.31
C GLY A 71 26.20 -4.81 -9.62
N LEU A 72 25.97 -3.52 -9.89
CA LEU A 72 26.52 -2.84 -11.07
C LEU A 72 28.04 -2.64 -10.98
N LEU A 73 28.59 -2.38 -9.81
CA LEU A 73 30.04 -2.19 -9.62
C LEU A 73 30.83 -3.49 -9.79
N TYR A 74 30.25 -4.63 -9.40
CA TYR A 74 30.91 -5.94 -9.45
C TYR A 74 30.53 -6.78 -10.68
N THR A 75 29.74 -6.24 -11.62
CA THR A 75 29.37 -6.97 -12.84
C THR A 75 30.50 -6.95 -13.88
N SER A 76 30.50 -7.92 -14.79
CA SER A 76 31.50 -8.01 -15.88
C SER A 76 31.33 -6.88 -16.89
N LEU A 77 32.43 -6.40 -17.49
CA LEU A 77 32.41 -5.39 -18.54
C LEU A 77 31.50 -5.78 -19.73
N ARG A 78 31.41 -7.08 -20.03
CA ARG A 78 30.53 -7.64 -21.07
C ARG A 78 29.06 -7.24 -20.88
N PHE A 79 28.62 -7.05 -19.64
CA PHE A 79 27.27 -6.57 -19.33
C PHE A 79 27.05 -5.15 -19.87
N PHE A 80 28.03 -4.25 -19.70
CA PHE A 80 27.96 -2.87 -20.16
C PHE A 80 28.15 -2.75 -21.68
N GLU A 81 28.91 -3.65 -22.30
CA GLU A 81 29.00 -3.73 -23.77
C GLU A 81 27.68 -4.17 -24.40
N SER A 82 26.98 -5.11 -23.75
CA SER A 82 25.70 -5.65 -24.25
C SER A 82 24.49 -4.75 -23.95
N ASN A 83 24.62 -3.82 -22.99
CA ASN A 83 23.51 -2.99 -22.51
C ASN A 83 23.91 -1.52 -22.50
N PRO A 84 23.28 -0.67 -23.34
CA PRO A 84 23.54 0.76 -23.35
C PRO A 84 23.35 1.37 -21.97
N SER A 85 24.28 2.24 -21.56
CA SER A 85 24.26 2.92 -20.25
C SER A 85 22.94 3.63 -19.97
N GLY A 86 22.34 4.28 -20.98
CA GLY A 86 21.02 4.92 -20.87
C GLY A 86 19.89 3.95 -20.53
N ARG A 87 19.93 2.69 -21.00
CA ARG A 87 18.91 1.67 -20.66
C ARG A 87 19.06 1.23 -19.21
N ILE A 88 20.30 1.02 -18.75
CA ILE A 88 20.60 0.65 -17.37
C ILE A 88 20.14 1.75 -16.42
N LEU A 89 20.48 3.01 -16.73
CA LEU A 89 20.08 4.17 -15.94
C LEU A 89 18.55 4.32 -15.89
N ASN A 90 17.87 4.29 -17.04
CA ASN A 90 16.40 4.39 -17.06
C ASN A 90 15.72 3.30 -16.24
N ARG A 91 16.24 2.07 -16.28
CA ARG A 91 15.69 0.97 -15.50
C ARG A 91 15.94 1.18 -14.01
N ALA A 92 17.18 1.45 -13.62
CA ALA A 92 17.57 1.65 -12.23
C ALA A 92 16.81 2.83 -11.59
N SER A 93 16.72 3.97 -12.28
CA SER A 93 15.98 5.14 -11.80
C SER A 93 14.48 4.89 -11.70
N LYS A 94 13.88 4.19 -12.69
CA LYS A 94 12.45 3.87 -12.66
C LYS A 94 12.10 2.87 -11.56
N ASP A 95 12.92 1.83 -11.39
CA ASP A 95 12.69 0.82 -10.36
C ASP A 95 12.87 1.43 -8.95
N GLN A 96 13.85 2.32 -8.78
CA GLN A 96 14.06 3.08 -7.54
C GLN A 96 12.87 4.00 -7.24
N GLN A 97 12.37 4.74 -8.22
CA GLN A 97 11.17 5.58 -8.05
C GLN A 97 9.95 4.78 -7.58
N VAL A 98 9.74 3.58 -8.13
CA VAL A 98 8.64 2.70 -7.70
C VAL A 98 8.81 2.26 -6.25
N ILE A 99 10.04 1.97 -5.81
CA ILE A 99 10.35 1.60 -4.43
C ILE A 99 10.15 2.77 -3.47
N ASP A 100 10.45 4.01 -3.90
CA ASP A 100 10.38 5.20 -3.06
C ASP A 100 8.96 5.79 -2.95
N GLU A 101 8.17 5.74 -4.03
CA GLU A 101 6.88 6.42 -4.09
C GLU A 101 5.70 5.45 -3.97
N LEU A 102 5.69 4.39 -4.79
CA LEU A 102 4.52 3.51 -4.92
C LEU A 102 4.49 2.41 -3.87
N LEU A 103 5.64 1.78 -3.63
CA LEU A 103 5.76 0.65 -2.70
C LEU A 103 5.36 1.04 -1.27
N PRO A 104 5.78 2.19 -0.70
CA PRO A 104 5.48 2.51 0.69
C PRO A 104 4.00 2.80 0.93
N MET A 105 3.36 3.50 -0.02
CA MET A 105 1.92 3.79 0.03
C MET A 105 1.11 2.49 -0.03
N THR A 106 1.39 1.65 -1.03
CA THR A 106 0.66 0.39 -1.22
C THR A 106 0.89 -0.62 -0.10
N LEU A 107 2.11 -0.70 0.47
CA LEU A 107 2.40 -1.51 1.65
C LEU A 107 1.66 -1.01 2.89
N PHE A 108 1.62 0.30 3.09
CA PHE A 108 0.96 0.90 4.24
C PHE A 108 -0.52 0.55 4.23
N ASP A 109 -1.19 0.80 3.10
CA ASP A 109 -2.60 0.49 2.91
C ASP A 109 -2.87 -1.01 3.09
N ALA A 110 -2.03 -1.87 2.50
CA ALA A 110 -2.20 -3.31 2.61
C ALA A 110 -2.10 -3.80 4.06
N ILE A 111 -1.08 -3.36 4.81
CA ILE A 111 -0.89 -3.79 6.20
C ILE A 111 -1.98 -3.19 7.09
N GLN A 112 -2.39 -1.95 6.85
CA GLN A 112 -3.48 -1.30 7.58
C GLN A 112 -4.81 -2.03 7.36
N CYS A 113 -5.21 -2.26 6.10
CA CYS A 113 -6.43 -2.99 5.79
C CYS A 113 -6.43 -4.41 6.39
N LEU A 114 -5.32 -5.13 6.31
CA LEU A 114 -5.20 -6.46 6.93
C LEU A 114 -5.35 -6.38 8.45
N SER A 115 -4.67 -5.43 9.09
CA SER A 115 -4.73 -5.26 10.55
C SER A 115 -6.14 -4.89 11.01
N MET A 116 -6.80 -3.93 10.34
CA MET A 116 -8.18 -3.52 10.62
C MET A 116 -9.18 -4.66 10.44
N THR A 117 -9.03 -5.44 9.36
CA THR A 117 -9.92 -6.58 9.09
C THR A 117 -9.78 -7.63 10.18
N ILE A 118 -8.54 -7.98 10.55
CA ILE A 118 -8.29 -8.98 11.61
C ILE A 118 -8.78 -8.46 12.97
N GLY A 119 -8.49 -7.20 13.33
CA GLY A 119 -8.94 -6.59 14.58
C GLY A 119 -10.46 -6.58 14.71
N SER A 120 -11.14 -6.14 13.65
CA SER A 120 -12.62 -6.14 13.60
C SER A 120 -13.19 -7.55 13.75
N LEU A 121 -12.63 -8.54 13.05
CA LEU A 121 -13.08 -9.93 13.15
C LEU A 121 -12.90 -10.50 14.56
N VAL A 122 -11.80 -10.18 15.24
CA VAL A 122 -11.56 -10.61 16.62
C VAL A 122 -12.57 -9.99 17.57
N ILE A 123 -12.84 -8.68 17.47
CA ILE A 123 -13.81 -8.00 18.34
C ILE A 123 -15.22 -8.54 18.13
N ILE A 124 -15.64 -8.72 16.87
CA ILE A 124 -16.95 -9.31 16.55
C ILE A 124 -17.06 -10.71 17.14
N GLY A 125 -16.01 -11.53 17.01
CA GLY A 125 -15.98 -12.88 17.58
C GLY A 125 -16.11 -12.91 19.11
N ILE A 126 -15.55 -11.91 19.80
CA ILE A 126 -15.67 -11.78 21.26
C ILE A 126 -17.08 -11.34 21.68
N ILE A 127 -17.71 -10.42 20.92
CA ILE A 127 -19.03 -9.87 21.27
C ILE A 127 -20.15 -10.87 20.93
N ASN A 128 -20.13 -11.44 19.73
CA ASN A 128 -21.15 -12.38 19.28
C ASN A 128 -20.54 -13.46 18.36
N PRO A 129 -20.17 -14.62 18.93
CA PRO A 129 -19.51 -15.68 18.17
C PRO A 129 -20.40 -16.30 17.08
N TRP A 130 -21.74 -16.19 17.18
CA TRP A 130 -22.66 -16.69 16.15
C TRP A 130 -22.49 -15.98 14.82
N VAL A 131 -22.06 -14.70 14.83
CA VAL A 131 -21.79 -13.94 13.61
C VAL A 131 -20.62 -14.55 12.82
N LEU A 132 -19.69 -15.24 13.48
CA LEU A 132 -18.58 -15.93 12.79
C LEU A 132 -19.08 -17.07 11.89
N LEU A 133 -20.24 -17.65 12.16
CA LEU A 133 -20.81 -18.69 11.29
C LEU A 133 -21.18 -18.13 9.91
N ILE A 134 -21.56 -16.85 9.82
CA ILE A 134 -21.85 -16.17 8.55
C ILE A 134 -20.58 -16.00 7.71
N LEU A 135 -19.39 -15.95 8.33
CA LEU A 135 -18.13 -15.87 7.61
C LEU A 135 -17.77 -17.18 6.89
N ILE A 136 -18.30 -18.32 7.33
CA ILE A 136 -18.02 -19.63 6.75
C ILE A 136 -18.37 -19.67 5.25
N PRO A 137 -19.56 -19.23 4.78
CA PRO A 137 -19.83 -19.13 3.35
C PRO A 137 -19.21 -17.89 2.68
N ILE A 138 -19.02 -16.78 3.41
CA ILE A 138 -18.50 -15.54 2.83
C ILE A 138 -17.02 -15.64 2.47
N LEU A 139 -16.17 -16.24 3.32
CA LEU A 139 -14.73 -16.31 3.10
C LEU A 139 -14.35 -17.08 1.81
N PRO A 140 -14.91 -18.28 1.54
CA PRO A 140 -14.67 -18.99 0.28
C PRO A 140 -15.17 -18.22 -0.94
N SER A 141 -16.36 -17.59 -0.84
CA SER A 141 -16.92 -16.77 -1.92
C SER A 141 -16.02 -15.57 -2.24
N PHE A 142 -15.59 -14.83 -1.20
CA PHE A 142 -14.64 -13.74 -1.33
C PHE A 142 -13.31 -14.21 -1.93
N TRP A 143 -12.80 -15.36 -1.51
CA TRP A 143 -11.55 -15.91 -2.04
C TRP A 143 -11.66 -16.29 -3.52
N TYR A 144 -12.80 -16.88 -3.93
CA TYR A 144 -13.10 -17.17 -5.34
C TYR A 144 -13.15 -15.88 -6.16
N LEU A 145 -13.92 -14.88 -5.70
CA LEU A 145 -14.05 -13.59 -6.37
C LEU A 145 -12.70 -12.87 -6.47
N ARG A 146 -11.90 -12.88 -5.39
CA ARG A 146 -10.55 -12.32 -5.38
C ARG A 146 -9.65 -13.00 -6.41
N ARG A 147 -9.67 -14.33 -6.50
CA ARG A 147 -8.87 -15.05 -7.51
C ARG A 147 -9.27 -14.66 -8.92
N PHE A 148 -10.57 -14.59 -9.21
CA PHE A 148 -11.07 -14.17 -10.51
C PHE A 148 -10.65 -12.72 -10.83
N TYR A 149 -10.92 -11.79 -9.91
CA TYR A 149 -10.58 -10.38 -10.05
C TYR A 149 -9.08 -10.16 -10.29
N LEU A 150 -8.20 -10.80 -9.51
CA LEU A 150 -6.75 -10.63 -9.66
C LEU A 150 -6.24 -11.15 -11.01
N ARG A 151 -6.79 -12.25 -11.53
CA ARG A 151 -6.43 -12.76 -12.85
C ARG A 151 -6.85 -11.79 -13.93
N SER A 152 -8.11 -11.34 -13.92
CA SER A 152 -8.65 -10.41 -14.92
C SER A 152 -7.95 -9.05 -14.88
N SER A 153 -7.78 -8.46 -13.69
CA SER A 153 -7.12 -7.16 -13.50
C SER A 153 -5.68 -7.16 -14.02
N ARG A 154 -4.91 -8.24 -13.78
CA ARG A 154 -3.54 -8.36 -14.31
C ARG A 154 -3.51 -8.39 -15.83
N GLN A 155 -4.43 -9.11 -16.48
CA GLN A 155 -4.51 -9.16 -17.94
C GLN A 155 -4.91 -7.81 -18.52
N ILE A 156 -5.86 -7.11 -17.90
CA ILE A 156 -6.28 -5.75 -18.31
C ILE A 156 -5.10 -4.77 -18.20
N LYS A 157 -4.38 -4.75 -17.07
CA LYS A 157 -3.19 -3.89 -16.92
C LYS A 157 -2.10 -4.22 -17.95
N ARG A 158 -1.91 -5.49 -18.28
CA ARG A 158 -0.98 -5.90 -19.34
C ARG A 158 -1.44 -5.39 -20.71
N LEU A 159 -2.73 -5.52 -21.02
CA LEU A 159 -3.32 -5.05 -22.26
C LEU A 159 -3.15 -3.53 -22.41
N GLU A 160 -3.47 -2.77 -21.35
CA GLU A 160 -3.27 -1.33 -21.28
C GLU A 160 -1.81 -0.95 -21.54
N SER A 161 -0.85 -1.65 -20.93
CA SER A 161 0.57 -1.40 -21.17
C SER A 161 0.99 -1.67 -22.62
N VAL A 162 0.42 -2.69 -23.27
CA VAL A 162 0.75 -3.06 -24.66
C VAL A 162 0.08 -2.12 -25.65
N THR A 163 -1.13 -1.64 -25.40
CA THR A 163 -1.84 -0.71 -26.31
C THR A 163 -1.32 0.73 -26.21
N ARG A 164 -0.76 1.13 -25.06
CA ARG A 164 -0.21 2.47 -24.85
C ARG A 164 1.15 2.68 -25.53
N SER A 165 1.96 1.63 -25.68
CA SER A 165 3.31 1.76 -26.26
C SER A 165 3.34 2.19 -27.75
N PRO A 166 2.49 1.64 -28.64
CA PRO A 166 2.44 2.04 -30.05
C PRO A 166 2.01 3.49 -30.23
N VAL A 167 1.09 3.99 -29.40
CA VAL A 167 0.64 5.39 -29.44
C VAL A 167 1.81 6.33 -29.14
N TYR A 168 2.63 6.02 -28.12
CA TYR A 168 3.83 6.80 -27.83
C TYR A 168 4.90 6.69 -28.91
N ALA A 169 5.08 5.51 -29.52
CA ALA A 169 5.99 5.35 -30.63
C ALA A 169 5.56 6.19 -31.85
N LEU A 170 4.27 6.15 -32.21
CA LEU A 170 3.69 6.93 -33.31
C LEU A 170 3.81 8.43 -33.07
N PHE A 171 3.51 8.88 -31.84
CA PHE A 171 3.65 10.28 -31.47
C PHE A 171 5.11 10.75 -31.56
N SER A 172 6.05 9.94 -31.05
CA SER A 172 7.47 10.24 -31.12
C SER A 172 8.01 10.27 -32.55
N SER A 173 7.62 9.32 -33.41
CA SER A 173 8.05 9.29 -34.82
C SER A 173 7.46 10.43 -35.64
N SER A 174 6.23 10.85 -35.32
CA SER A 174 5.60 11.99 -35.99
C SER A 174 6.31 13.30 -35.64
N LEU A 175 6.69 13.50 -34.37
CA LEU A 175 7.42 14.70 -33.94
C LEU A 175 8.88 14.69 -34.42
N ASN A 176 9.57 13.56 -34.30
CA ASN A 176 10.99 13.43 -34.62
C ASN A 176 11.19 13.09 -36.11
N GLY A 177 10.94 14.08 -36.98
CA GLY A 177 11.26 14.01 -38.42
C GLY A 177 10.12 13.55 -39.33
N GLY A 178 9.02 13.02 -38.78
CA GLY A 178 7.81 12.71 -39.56
C GLY A 178 7.01 13.96 -39.97
N LEU A 179 7.08 15.04 -39.19
CA LEU A 179 6.20 16.20 -39.33
C LEU A 179 6.35 16.94 -40.68
N SER A 180 7.59 17.10 -41.16
CA SER A 180 7.85 17.71 -42.48
C SER A 180 7.32 16.84 -43.61
N THR A 181 7.46 15.53 -43.50
CA THR A 181 6.97 14.56 -44.49
C THR A 181 5.44 14.52 -44.51
N ILE A 182 4.79 14.44 -43.34
CA ILE A 182 3.32 14.46 -43.22
C ILE A 182 2.76 15.75 -43.83
N ARG A 183 3.35 16.91 -43.50
CA ARG A 183 2.96 18.21 -44.08
C ARG A 183 3.18 18.27 -45.60
N ALA A 184 4.25 17.65 -46.11
CA ALA A 184 4.53 17.62 -47.54
C ALA A 184 3.54 16.76 -48.34
N PHE A 185 3.03 15.68 -47.75
CA PHE A 185 2.01 14.83 -48.36
C PHE A 185 0.56 15.31 -48.15
N ASN A 186 0.36 16.37 -47.37
CA ASN A 186 -0.94 17.03 -47.15
C ASN A 186 -2.04 16.06 -46.67
N VAL A 187 -1.65 15.08 -45.86
CA VAL A 187 -2.55 14.14 -45.15
C VAL A 187 -2.66 14.56 -43.69
#